data_AF-A0A6F9B333-F1
#
_entry.id   AF-A0A6F9B333-F1
#
_cell.length_a   1.000
_cell.length_b   1.000
_cell.length_c   1.000
_cell.angle_alpha   90.00
_cell.angle_beta   90.00
_cell.angle_gamma   90.00
#
_symmetry.space_group_name_H-M   'P 1'
#
loop_
_entity.id
_entity.type
_entity.pdbx_description
1 polymer ?
#
loop_
_entity_poly.entity_id
_entity_poly.type
_entity_poly.pdbx_seq_one_letter_code
_entity_poly.pdbx_strand_id
1 'polypeptide(L)' 'FGRTEVIDNTLNPNFVRKFFLDYFFEERQNLRFDVYNVDSRSSNISKFDFLGQTFCTLGEIIGSTGGRLENSL' A
#
# COMPACT_ATOMS: atom_id res chain seq x y z
N PHE A 1 -11.55 -1.29 1.92
CA PHE A 1 -10.36 -2.01 1.46
C PHE A 1 -10.15 -1.75 -0.01
N GLY A 2 -8.93 -1.40 -0.43
CA GLY A 2 -8.57 -1.15 -1.82
C GLY A 2 -7.40 -2.04 -2.24
N ARG A 3 -7.31 -2.36 -3.53
CA ARG A 3 -6.21 -3.16 -4.12
C ARG A 3 -5.72 -2.50 -5.39
N THR A 4 -4.40 -2.39 -5.55
CA THR A 4 -3.76 -1.92 -6.79
C THR A 4 -3.87 -2.97 -7.91
N GLU A 5 -3.50 -2.58 -9.12
CA GLU A 5 -3.19 -3.52 -10.20
C GLU A 5 -1.99 -4.40 -9.86
N VAL A 6 -1.92 -5.57 -10.50
CA VAL A 6 -0.73 -6.42 -10.47
C VAL A 6 0.19 -5.96 -11.59
N ILE A 7 1.46 -5.72 -11.27
CA ILE A 7 2.49 -5.34 -12.25
C ILE A 7 3.39 -6.54 -12.43
N ASP A 8 3.45 -7.04 -13.67
CA ASP A 8 4.19 -8.25 -14.00
C ASP A 8 5.70 -7.98 -14.09
N ASN A 9 6.49 -8.94 -13.60
CA ASN A 9 7.95 -9.01 -13.78
C ASN A 9 8.74 -7.73 -13.42
N THR A 10 8.47 -7.10 -12.27
CA THR A 10 9.26 -5.96 -11.76
C THR A 10 9.61 -6.09 -10.28
N LEU A 11 10.85 -5.73 -9.93
CA LEU A 11 11.30 -5.57 -8.54
C LEU A 11 10.97 -4.18 -7.96
N ASN A 12 10.63 -3.22 -8.83
CA ASN A 12 10.33 -1.84 -8.45
C ASN A 12 8.99 -1.43 -9.08
N PRO A 13 7.86 -1.96 -8.58
CA PRO A 13 6.54 -1.66 -9.13
C PRO A 13 6.19 -0.18 -8.94
N ASN A 14 5.64 0.43 -9.99
CA ASN A 14 5.07 1.78 -9.94
C ASN A 14 3.56 1.70 -10.18
N PHE A 15 2.78 1.73 -9.10
CA PHE A 15 1.33 1.62 -9.15
C PHE A 15 0.68 2.93 -9.58
N VAL A 16 -0.29 2.84 -10.48
CA VAL A 16 -1.05 3.96 -11.05
C VAL A 16 -2.43 4.08 -10.42
N ARG A 17 -3.04 2.97 -9.96
CA ARG A 17 -4.33 3.04 -9.27
C ARG A 17 -4.21 3.87 -7.99
N LYS A 18 -5.07 4.88 -7.89
CA LYS A 18 -5.18 5.77 -6.73
C LYS A 18 -6.32 5.33 -5.82
N PHE A 19 -6.17 5.59 -4.52
CA PHE A 19 -7.24 5.45 -3.53
C PHE A 19 -7.69 6.85 -3.10
N PHE A 20 -9.01 7.06 -3.05
CA PHE A 20 -9.61 8.28 -2.51
C PHE A 20 -10.05 8.00 -1.09
N LEU A 21 -9.58 8.82 -0.14
CA LEU A 21 -9.94 8.75 1.27
C LEU A 21 -10.23 10.17 1.75
N ASP A 22 -11.31 10.32 2.50
CA ASP A 22 -11.59 11.54 3.24
C ASP A 22 -10.65 11.63 4.45
N TYR A 23 -10.14 12.83 4.72
CA TYR A 23 -9.27 13.12 5.86
C TYR A 23 -10.05 13.85 6.95
N PHE A 24 -10.02 13.31 8.17
CA PHE A 24 -10.63 13.87 9.36
C PHE A 24 -9.51 14.17 10.37
N PHE A 25 -9.25 15.45 10.63
CA PHE A 25 -8.10 15.87 11.45
C PHE A 25 -8.26 15.52 12.94
N GLU A 26 -9.51 15.35 13.37
CA GLU A 26 -9.91 14.97 14.72
C GLU A 26 -9.82 13.45 14.97
N GLU A 27 -9.63 12.64 13.92
CA GLU A 27 -9.57 11.19 14.02
C GLU A 27 -8.18 10.62 13.70
N ARG A 28 -7.79 9.59 14.45
CA ARG A 28 -6.61 8.79 14.11
C ARG A 28 -6.99 7.71 13.10
N GLN A 29 -6.89 8.04 11.82
CA GLN A 29 -7.18 7.13 10.71
C GLN A 29 -5.98 6.21 10.41
N ASN A 30 -5.98 4.99 10.97
CA ASN A 30 -4.90 4.01 10.76
C ASN A 30 -5.00 3.33 9.39
N LEU A 31 -3.88 3.22 8.69
CA LEU A 31 -3.70 2.55 7.40
C LEU A 31 -2.75 1.37 7.55
N ARG A 32 -3.07 0.28 6.86
CA ARG A 32 -2.23 -0.91 6.73
C ARG A 32 -2.02 -1.17 5.25
N PHE A 33 -0.77 -1.36 4.87
CA PHE A 33 -0.37 -1.73 3.52
C PHE A 33 0.25 -3.12 3.56
N ASP A 34 -0.31 -4.05 2.80
CA ASP A 34 0.20 -5.40 2.64
C ASP A 34 0.72 -5.56 1.21
N VAL A 35 1.93 -6.10 1.06
CA VAL A 35 2.56 -6.33 -0.24
C VAL A 35 2.65 -7.84 -0.48
N TYR A 36 2.23 -8.26 -1.67
CA TYR A 36 2.22 -9.65 -2.09
C TYR A 36 2.94 -9.82 -3.43
N ASN A 37 3.71 -10.90 -3.56
CA ASN A 37 4.16 -11.40 -4.84
C ASN A 37 3.05 -12.25 -5.46
N VAL A 38 2.60 -11.85 -6.65
CA VAL A 38 1.54 -12.53 -7.38
C VAL A 38 2.20 -13.41 -8.44
N ASP A 39 2.31 -14.70 -8.15
CA ASP A 39 2.81 -15.64 -9.16
C ASP A 39 1.75 -15.86 -10.25
N SER A 40 2.17 -15.71 -11.51
CA SER A 40 1.36 -15.69 -12.73
C SER A 40 0.45 -16.92 -12.93
N ARG A 41 0.66 -18.01 -12.20
CA ARG A 41 0.00 -19.31 -12.42
C ARG A 41 -1.19 -19.59 -11.50
N SER A 42 -1.45 -18.72 -10.53
CA SER A 42 -2.50 -18.94 -9.53
C SER A 42 -3.49 -17.78 -9.50
N SER A 43 -4.77 -18.05 -9.77
CA SER A 43 -5.88 -17.12 -9.50
C SER A 43 -6.31 -17.09 -8.03
N ASN A 44 -5.67 -17.90 -7.18
CA ASN A 44 -6.02 -18.01 -5.77
C ASN A 44 -5.17 -17.07 -4.91
N ILE A 45 -5.83 -16.11 -4.26
CA ILE A 45 -5.21 -15.10 -3.38
C ILE A 45 -4.46 -15.75 -2.21
N SER A 46 -4.93 -16.90 -1.71
CA SER A 46 -4.25 -17.62 -0.62
C SER A 46 -2.90 -18.21 -1.02
N LYS A 47 -2.55 -18.17 -2.31
CA LYS A 47 -1.27 -18.64 -2.85
C LYS A 47 -0.32 -17.49 -3.23
N PHE A 48 -0.69 -16.24 -2.97
CA PHE A 48 0.24 -15.13 -3.18
C PHE A 48 1.22 -15.07 -2.02
N ASP A 49 2.51 -15.00 -2.35
CA ASP A 49 3.55 -14.94 -1.32
C ASP A 49 3.51 -13.56 -0.67
N PHE A 50 3.27 -13.53 0.63
CA PHE A 50 3.31 -12.29 1.40
C PHE A 50 4.76 -11.81 1.53
N LEU A 51 5.05 -10.59 1.07
CA LEU A 51 6.39 -10.00 1.11
C LEU A 51 6.60 -9.16 2.37
N GLY A 52 5.55 -8.50 2.86
CA GLY A 52 5.64 -7.67 4.04
C GLY A 52 4.45 -6.75 4.22
N GLN A 53 4.43 -6.08 5.37
CA GLN A 53 3.42 -5.09 5.71
C GLN A 53 4.06 -3.86 6.34
N THR A 54 3.37 -2.73 6.21
CA THR A 54 3.68 -1.53 6.98
C THR A 54 2.40 -0.85 7.45
N PHE A 55 2.54 -0.04 8.50
CA PHE A 55 1.44 0.69 9.13
C PHE A 55 1.83 2.15 9.23
N CYS A 56 0.85 3.01 9.02
CA CYS A 56 0.94 4.42 9.34
C CYS A 56 -0.48 4.95 9.56
N THR A 57 -0.61 6.23 9.81
CA THR A 57 -1.86 6.96 9.83
C THR A 57 -1.96 7.86 8.60
N LEU A 58 -3.17 8.16 8.18
CA LEU A 58 -3.38 9.13 7.09
C LEU A 58 -2.77 10.50 7.44
N GLY A 59 -2.80 10.88 8.73
CA GLY A 59 -2.16 12.10 9.23
C GLY A 59 -0.64 12.11 9.05
N GLU A 60 0.05 10.98 9.25
CA GLU A 60 1.50 10.89 9.01
C GLU A 60 1.87 11.11 7.54
N ILE A 61 1.05 10.60 6.61
CA ILE A 61 1.28 10.82 5.17
C ILE A 61 1.07 12.29 4.82
N ILE A 62 -0.06 12.88 5.22
CA ILE A 62 -0.40 14.28 4.89
C ILE A 62 0.57 15.27 5.57
N GLY A 63 1.02 14.95 6.78
CA GLY A 63 1.95 15.78 7.56
C GLY A 63 3.42 15.64 7.12
N SER A 64 3.75 14.66 6.29
CA SER A 64 5.12 14.47 5.79
C SER A 64 5.50 15.50 4.72
N THR A 65 6.78 15.85 4.65
CA THR A 65 7.30 16.80 3.65
C THR A 65 6.98 16.32 2.23
N GLY A 66 6.23 17.12 1.48
CA GLY A 66 5.81 16.77 0.11
C GLY A 66 4.70 15.72 0.04
N GLY A 67 4.03 15.39 1.15
CA GLY A 67 2.97 14.37 1.19
C GLY A 67 3.48 12.95 0.92
N ARG A 68 4.78 12.71 1.15
CA ARG A 68 5.45 11.43 0.94
C ARG A 68 6.05 10.94 2.24
N LEU A 69 5.50 9.85 2.75
CA LEU A 69 6.04 9.16 3.91
C LEU A 69 7.10 8.15 3.47
N GLU A 70 8.30 8.27 4.04
CA GLU A 70 9.40 7.30 3.90
C GLU A 70 9.79 6.81 5.28
N ASN A 71 9.65 5.51 5.51
CA ASN A 71 10.15 4.89 6.74
C ASN A 71 11.57 4.37 6.46
N SER A 72 12.53 4.79 7.27
CA SER A 72 13.86 4.17 7.29
C SER A 72 13.72 2.70 7.70
N LEU A 73 14.30 1.81 6.90
CA LEU A 73 14.42 0.37 7.21
C LEU A 73 15.52 0.12 8.25
#